data_AF-A0A101SPM6-F1
#
_entry.id   AF-A0A101SPM6-F1
#
_cell.length_a   1.000
_cell.length_b   1.000
_cell.length_c   1.000
_cell.angle_alpha   90.00
_cell.angle_beta   90.00
_cell.angle_gamma   90.00
#
_symmetry.space_group_name_H-M   'P 1'
#
loop_
_entity.id
_entity.type
_entity.pdbx_description
1 polymer ?
#
loop_
_entity_poly.entity_id
_entity_poly.type
_entity_poly.pdbx_seq_one_letter_code
_entity_poly.pdbx_strand_id
1 'polypeptide(L)'
;MEWADRETRAELSALRGRPVRQAVRLSAHGRDVLAYAGRRRPGSGTPEPGPGQRLVELRPSQMSALRTYLRLTGGLHRRPAEGLAEQVDAAVFHRAGNRWRLLLTQRQMESAAYGFWLHRVAASATEANDFGREYDVTYRPAHGGRAPTAPLPAAAGR
;
A
#
# COMPACT_ATOMS: atom_id res chain seq x y z
N MET A 1 -5.90 5.87 -32.91
CA MET A 1 -4.60 5.40 -33.41
C MET A 1 -4.77 5.19 -34.90
N GLU A 2 -3.84 5.67 -35.71
CA GLU A 2 -3.98 5.71 -37.17
C GLU A 2 -2.80 4.99 -37.81
N TRP A 3 -3.06 4.14 -38.80
CA TRP A 3 -2.00 3.41 -39.49
C TRP A 3 -1.31 4.33 -40.50
N ALA A 4 0.01 4.33 -40.48
CA ALA A 4 0.78 5.02 -41.50
C ALA A 4 0.57 4.32 -42.86
N ASP A 5 0.41 5.13 -43.90
CA ASP A 5 0.34 4.64 -45.28
C ASP A 5 1.65 3.95 -45.70
N ARG A 6 1.66 3.43 -46.93
CA ARG A 6 2.79 2.68 -47.47
C ARG A 6 4.02 3.57 -47.70
N GLU A 7 3.82 4.83 -48.07
CA GLU A 7 4.88 5.78 -48.40
C GLU A 7 5.61 6.22 -47.13
N THR A 8 4.85 6.65 -46.12
CA THR A 8 5.34 6.97 -44.77
C THR A 8 6.11 5.78 -44.15
N ARG A 9 5.65 4.54 -44.36
CA ARG A 9 6.38 3.34 -43.90
C ARG A 9 7.68 3.11 -44.67
N ALA A 10 7.74 3.42 -45.96
CA ALA A 10 8.95 3.29 -46.76
C ALA A 10 10.01 4.30 -46.33
N GLU A 11 9.62 5.55 -46.09
CA GLU A 11 10.49 6.60 -45.54
C GLU A 11 11.04 6.21 -44.16
N LEU A 12 10.17 5.73 -43.27
CA LEU A 12 10.58 5.25 -41.94
C LEU A 12 11.50 4.02 -42.02
N SER A 13 11.31 3.14 -43.01
CA SER A 13 12.18 1.99 -43.23
C SER A 13 13.57 2.41 -43.70
N ALA A 14 13.64 3.36 -44.64
CA ALA A 14 14.89 3.95 -45.10
C ALA A 14 15.64 4.64 -43.95
N LEU A 15 14.92 5.42 -43.13
CA LEU A 15 15.49 6.14 -41.99
C LEU A 15 15.99 5.21 -40.87
N ARG A 16 15.36 4.04 -40.70
CA ARG A 16 15.77 3.03 -39.70
C ARG A 16 16.80 2.04 -40.21
N GLY A 17 17.13 2.06 -41.50
CA GLY A 17 18.03 1.08 -42.14
C GLY A 17 17.50 -0.36 -42.10
N ARG A 18 16.20 -0.56 -41.85
CA ARG A 18 15.55 -1.88 -41.76
C ARG A 18 14.06 -1.78 -42.07
N PRO A 19 13.45 -2.85 -42.63
CA PRO A 19 12.04 -2.82 -42.99
C PRO A 19 11.13 -2.63 -41.77
N VAL A 20 10.31 -1.57 -41.81
CA VAL A 20 9.28 -1.27 -40.82
C VAL A 20 7.98 -1.92 -41.27
N ARG A 21 7.60 -3.03 -40.63
CA ARG A 21 6.39 -3.78 -40.99
C ARG A 21 5.10 -3.00 -40.68
N GLN A 22 5.14 -2.18 -39.63
CA GLN A 22 4.01 -1.46 -39.09
C GLN A 22 4.47 -0.14 -38.49
N ALA A 23 3.77 0.94 -38.80
CA ALA A 23 3.92 2.23 -38.16
C ALA A 23 2.53 2.80 -37.88
N VAL A 24 2.35 3.35 -36.70
CA VAL A 24 1.08 3.94 -36.26
C VAL A 24 1.34 5.31 -35.68
N ARG A 25 0.50 6.29 -36.03
CA ARG A 25 0.46 7.58 -35.37
C ARG A 25 -0.38 7.45 -34.10
N LEU A 26 0.26 7.72 -32.97
CA LEU A 26 -0.41 7.74 -31.68
C LEU A 26 -1.26 9.00 -31.57
N SER A 27 -2.55 8.83 -31.28
CA SER A 27 -3.40 9.95 -30.83
C SER A 27 -2.87 10.51 -29.50
N ALA A 28 -3.28 11.72 -29.12
CA ALA A 28 -2.94 12.29 -27.81
C ALA A 28 -3.27 11.30 -26.67
N HIS A 29 -4.48 10.74 -26.67
CA HIS A 29 -4.89 9.71 -25.71
C HIS A 29 -4.02 8.44 -25.76
N GLY A 30 -3.60 8.00 -26.96
CA GLY A 30 -2.70 6.84 -27.10
C GLY A 30 -1.29 7.08 -26.55
N ARG A 31 -0.80 8.33 -26.61
CA ARG A 31 0.45 8.74 -25.97
C ARG A 31 0.31 8.72 -24.45
N ASP A 32 -0.80 9.21 -23.91
CA ASP A 32 -1.05 9.21 -22.46
C ASP A 32 -1.14 7.78 -21.91
N VAL A 33 -1.83 6.87 -22.62
CA VAL A 33 -1.90 5.45 -22.25
C VAL A 33 -0.52 4.80 -22.25
N LEU A 34 0.31 5.09 -23.26
CA LEU A 34 1.68 4.54 -23.31
C LEU A 34 2.62 5.17 -22.29
N ALA A 35 2.46 6.47 -21.97
CA ALA A 35 3.18 7.11 -20.88
C ALA A 35 2.80 6.50 -19.53
N TYR A 36 1.50 6.22 -19.33
CA TYR A 36 0.99 5.55 -18.14
C TYR A 36 1.48 4.08 -18.06
N ALA A 37 1.43 3.33 -19.16
CA ALA A 37 1.90 1.94 -19.21
C ALA A 37 3.44 1.85 -19.11
N GLY A 38 4.14 2.85 -19.62
CA GLY A 38 5.61 2.98 -19.61
C GLY A 38 6.17 3.41 -18.26
N ARG A 39 5.35 3.90 -17.33
CA ARG A 39 5.71 3.88 -15.91
C ARG A 39 5.82 2.43 -15.49
N ARG A 40 7.04 1.88 -15.58
CA ARG A 40 7.40 0.61 -14.97
C ARG A 40 6.82 0.60 -13.57
N ARG A 41 5.84 -0.28 -13.35
CA ARG A 41 5.51 -0.75 -12.01
C ARG A 41 6.82 -1.35 -11.47
N PRO A 42 7.26 -1.02 -10.24
CA PRO A 42 8.46 -1.61 -9.67
C PRO A 42 8.45 -3.12 -9.91
N GLY A 43 9.57 -3.62 -10.42
CA GLY A 43 9.69 -4.96 -10.97
C GLY A 43 9.17 -6.00 -9.98
N SER A 44 8.59 -7.07 -10.52
CA SER A 44 8.06 -8.22 -9.79
C SER A 44 9.09 -9.03 -8.99
N GLY A 45 10.32 -8.52 -8.84
CA GLY A 45 11.29 -9.10 -7.94
C GLY A 45 10.80 -8.90 -6.51
N THR A 46 10.79 -9.98 -5.72
CA THR A 46 10.70 -9.84 -4.27
C THR A 46 11.88 -8.95 -3.86
N PRO A 47 11.63 -7.73 -3.37
CA PRO A 47 12.72 -6.89 -2.91
C PRO A 47 13.41 -7.60 -1.74
N GLU A 48 14.73 -7.73 -1.81
CA GLU A 48 15.52 -8.33 -0.73
C GLU A 48 15.41 -7.43 0.52
N PRO A 49 15.11 -7.99 1.70
CA PRO A 49 15.01 -7.20 2.91
C PRO A 49 16.38 -6.59 3.26
N GLY A 50 16.43 -5.26 3.36
CA GLY A 50 17.58 -4.58 3.97
C GLY A 50 17.69 -4.89 5.48
N PRO A 51 18.79 -4.52 6.14
CA PRO A 51 18.97 -4.76 7.58
C PRO A 51 17.80 -4.20 8.40
N GLY A 52 17.10 -5.06 9.12
CA GLY A 52 15.94 -4.69 9.95
C GLY A 52 14.61 -4.49 9.21
N GLN A 53 14.55 -4.80 7.90
CA GLN A 53 13.32 -4.85 7.12
C GLN A 53 12.80 -6.28 7.02
N ARG A 54 11.48 -6.43 7.01
CA ARG A 54 10.79 -7.71 6.84
C ARG A 54 9.84 -7.64 5.65
N LEU A 55 9.81 -8.71 4.86
CA LEU A 55 8.81 -8.89 3.82
C LEU A 55 7.42 -9.12 4.45
N VAL A 56 6.48 -8.27 4.10
CA VAL A 56 5.08 -8.30 4.57
C VAL A 56 4.16 -8.51 3.37
N GLU A 57 3.24 -9.48 3.49
CA GLU A 57 2.30 -9.85 2.43
C GLU A 57 0.86 -9.48 2.79
N LEU A 58 0.36 -8.39 2.24
CA LEU A 58 -0.99 -7.88 2.51
C LEU A 58 -2.02 -8.37 1.49
N ARG A 59 -3.23 -8.70 1.93
CA ARG A 59 -4.39 -8.90 1.04
C ARG A 59 -4.77 -7.59 0.34
N PRO A 60 -5.50 -7.62 -0.79
CA PRO A 60 -5.98 -6.40 -1.44
C PRO A 60 -6.81 -5.48 -0.54
N SER A 61 -7.60 -6.06 0.37
CA SER A 61 -8.42 -5.30 1.32
C SER A 61 -7.55 -4.61 2.40
N GLN A 62 -6.58 -5.34 2.97
CA GLN A 62 -5.57 -4.78 3.87
C GLN A 62 -4.75 -3.67 3.20
N MET A 63 -4.30 -3.86 1.96
CA MET A 63 -3.59 -2.81 1.23
C MET A 63 -4.46 -1.57 1.01
N SER A 64 -5.77 -1.77 0.80
CA SER A 64 -6.73 -0.67 0.67
C SER A 64 -6.93 0.07 1.99
N ALA A 65 -7.08 -0.65 3.11
CA ALA A 65 -7.16 -0.06 4.45
C ALA A 65 -5.91 0.74 4.81
N LEU A 66 -4.72 0.21 4.49
CA LEU A 66 -3.44 0.87 4.73
C LEU A 66 -3.30 2.16 3.90
N ARG A 67 -3.72 2.14 2.63
CA ARG A 67 -3.77 3.35 1.79
C ARG A 67 -4.73 4.40 2.33
N THR A 68 -5.90 3.98 2.84
CA THR A 68 -6.84 4.89 3.50
C THR A 68 -6.21 5.54 4.73
N TYR A 69 -5.55 4.76 5.58
CA TYR A 69 -4.83 5.27 6.74
C TYR A 69 -3.78 6.33 6.35
N LEU A 70 -2.98 6.07 5.31
CA LEU A 70 -1.99 7.03 4.81
C LEU A 70 -2.60 8.31 4.22
N ARG A 71 -3.79 8.24 3.61
CA ARG A 71 -4.51 9.42 3.12
C ARG A 71 -5.06 10.29 4.26
N LEU A 72 -5.32 9.70 5.43
CA LEU A 72 -5.82 10.39 6.61
C LEU A 72 -4.70 11.01 7.47
N THR A 73 -3.44 10.91 7.06
CA THR A 73 -2.25 11.48 7.72
C THR A 73 -2.43 12.90 8.25
N GLY A 74 -3.08 13.78 7.48
CA GLY A 74 -3.33 15.17 7.87
C GLY A 74 -4.31 15.37 9.04
N GLY A 75 -5.15 14.37 9.34
CA GLY A 75 -6.17 14.42 10.40
C GLY A 75 -5.91 13.51 11.59
N LEU A 76 -4.83 12.72 11.57
CA LEU A 76 -4.49 11.78 12.65
C LEU A 76 -3.58 12.44 13.70
N HIS A 77 -3.92 12.28 14.98
CA HIS A 77 -3.07 12.71 16.08
C HIS A 77 -1.73 11.95 16.11
N ARG A 78 -1.76 10.64 15.81
CA ARG A 78 -0.55 9.83 15.61
C ARG A 78 -0.26 9.72 14.12
N ARG A 79 0.82 10.34 13.68
CA ARG A 79 1.27 10.27 12.28
C ARG A 79 1.78 8.85 11.95
N PRO A 80 1.60 8.38 10.71
CA PRO A 80 2.25 7.18 10.24
C PRO A 80 3.77 7.27 10.35
N ALA A 81 4.40 6.10 10.48
CA ALA A 81 5.85 6.01 10.46
C ALA A 81 6.42 6.57 9.15
N GLU A 82 7.54 7.26 9.27
CA GLU A 82 8.32 7.77 8.14
C GLU A 82 8.71 6.62 7.18
N GLY A 83 8.69 6.89 5.89
CA GLY A 83 9.00 5.88 4.87
C GLY A 83 7.85 4.90 4.57
N LEU A 84 6.76 4.88 5.36
CA LEU A 84 5.68 3.90 5.15
C LEU A 84 4.90 4.18 3.86
N ALA A 85 4.71 5.45 3.50
CA ALA A 85 4.02 5.81 2.26
C ALA A 85 4.83 5.38 1.03
N GLU A 86 6.14 5.60 1.09
CA GLU A 86 7.10 5.22 0.07
C GLU A 86 7.16 3.69 -0.11
N GLN A 87 7.08 2.92 0.98
CA GLN A 87 7.01 1.45 0.91
C GLN A 87 5.68 0.95 0.33
N VAL A 88 4.56 1.64 0.61
CA VAL A 88 3.24 1.31 0.04
C VAL A 88 3.18 1.64 -1.45
N ASP A 89 3.85 2.70 -1.88
CA ASP A 89 3.97 3.06 -3.30
C ASP A 89 4.94 2.14 -4.06
N ALA A 90 6.01 1.70 -3.40
CA ALA A 90 6.95 0.71 -3.93
C ALA A 90 6.39 -0.73 -3.91
N ALA A 91 5.25 -0.96 -3.26
CA ALA A 91 4.69 -2.30 -3.08
C ALA A 91 4.38 -2.99 -4.41
N VAL A 92 4.67 -4.28 -4.47
CA VAL A 92 4.51 -5.11 -5.66
C VAL A 92 3.32 -6.04 -5.49
N PHE A 93 2.43 -6.08 -6.48
CA PHE A 93 1.31 -7.02 -6.46
C PHE A 93 1.72 -8.38 -7.03
N HIS A 94 1.74 -9.40 -6.17
CA HIS A 94 2.02 -10.77 -6.53
C HIS A 94 0.73 -11.48 -6.98
N ARG A 95 0.56 -11.62 -8.30
CA ARG A 95 -0.69 -12.16 -8.89
C ARG A 95 -1.00 -13.60 -8.51
N ALA A 96 0.02 -14.47 -8.45
CA ALA A 96 -0.18 -15.88 -8.15
C ALA A 96 -0.69 -16.13 -6.71
N GLY A 97 -0.34 -15.24 -5.78
CA GLY A 97 -0.80 -15.31 -4.38
C GLY A 97 -1.97 -14.39 -4.05
N ASN A 98 -2.38 -13.51 -4.97
CA ASN A 98 -3.31 -12.42 -4.71
C ASN A 98 -2.93 -11.59 -3.47
N ARG A 99 -1.65 -11.24 -3.33
CA ARG A 99 -1.09 -10.49 -2.20
C ARG A 99 -0.20 -9.34 -2.68
N TRP A 100 -0.14 -8.27 -1.91
CA TRP A 100 0.81 -7.16 -2.05
C TRP A 100 2.04 -7.43 -1.19
N ARG A 101 3.22 -7.26 -1.75
CA ARG A 101 4.52 -7.44 -1.09
C ARG A 101 5.17 -6.08 -0.83
N LEU A 102 5.59 -5.86 0.40
CA LEU A 102 6.26 -4.65 0.86
C LEU A 102 7.33 -5.00 1.89
N LEU A 103 8.39 -4.21 1.94
CA LEU A 103 9.44 -4.34 2.96
C LEU A 103 9.20 -3.30 4.03
N LEU A 104 8.87 -3.75 5.23
CA LEU A 104 8.63 -2.86 6.37
C LEU A 104 9.65 -3.08 7.46
N THR A 105 10.12 -1.98 8.03
CA THR A 105 10.82 -2.03 9.33
C THR A 105 9.82 -2.31 10.45
N GLN A 106 10.32 -2.72 11.63
CA GLN A 106 9.50 -2.93 12.82
C GLN A 106 8.60 -1.71 13.16
N ARG A 107 9.18 -0.49 13.11
CA ARG A 107 8.46 0.77 13.36
C ARG A 107 7.33 1.00 12.34
N GLN A 108 7.55 0.64 11.08
CA GLN A 108 6.53 0.75 10.03
C GLN A 108 5.44 -0.32 10.17
N MET A 109 5.80 -1.54 10.59
CA MET A 109 4.84 -2.60 10.91
C MET A 109 3.92 -2.18 12.06
N GLU A 110 4.45 -1.60 13.13
CA GLU A 110 3.66 -1.09 14.25
C GLU A 110 2.71 0.03 13.83
N SER A 111 3.17 0.93 12.95
CA SER A 111 2.33 1.96 12.36
C SER A 111 1.23 1.38 11.47
N ALA A 112 1.52 0.33 10.69
CA ALA A 112 0.52 -0.35 9.87
C ALA A 112 -0.52 -1.07 10.74
N ALA A 113 -0.08 -1.73 11.82
CA ALA A 113 -0.97 -2.36 12.80
C ALA A 113 -1.91 -1.34 13.47
N TYR A 114 -1.41 -0.14 13.80
CA TYR A 114 -2.25 0.96 14.28
C TYR A 114 -3.27 1.41 13.23
N GLY A 115 -2.87 1.52 11.96
CA GLY A 115 -3.78 1.81 10.86
C GLY A 115 -4.88 0.75 10.68
N PHE A 116 -4.53 -0.53 10.80
CA PHE A 116 -5.51 -1.62 10.77
C PHE A 116 -6.42 -1.63 11.99
N TRP A 117 -5.92 -1.29 13.18
CA TRP A 117 -6.75 -1.14 14.36
C TRP A 117 -7.76 0.00 14.20
N LEU A 118 -7.34 1.16 13.69
CA LEU A 118 -8.25 2.26 13.35
C LEU A 118 -9.29 1.83 12.32
N HIS A 119 -8.87 1.10 11.28
CA HIS A 119 -9.79 0.56 10.29
C HIS A 119 -10.77 -0.45 10.90
N ARG A 120 -10.34 -1.28 11.84
CA ARG A 120 -11.24 -2.18 12.59
C ARG A 120 -12.24 -1.43 13.45
N VAL A 121 -11.83 -0.35 14.11
CA VAL A 121 -12.71 0.43 14.99
C VAL A 121 -13.72 1.25 14.17
N ALA A 122 -13.34 1.70 12.98
CA ALA A 122 -14.20 2.46 12.07
C ALA A 122 -14.96 1.59 11.05
N ALA A 123 -14.55 0.33 10.84
CA ALA A 123 -15.10 -0.62 9.87
C ALA A 123 -15.13 -2.06 10.44
N SER A 124 -14.58 -3.07 9.73
CA SER A 124 -14.75 -4.50 10.07
C SER A 124 -13.62 -5.07 10.95
N ALA A 125 -13.99 -5.80 12.00
CA ALA A 125 -13.04 -6.41 12.95
C ALA A 125 -12.28 -7.64 12.43
N THR A 126 -12.73 -8.22 11.31
CA THR A 126 -12.18 -9.46 10.75
C THR A 126 -10.72 -9.30 10.31
N GLU A 127 -10.35 -8.17 9.70
CA GLU A 127 -9.02 -8.00 9.13
C GLU A 127 -7.91 -7.86 10.18
N ALA A 128 -8.20 -7.22 11.31
CA ALA A 128 -7.24 -7.12 12.41
C ALA A 128 -7.14 -8.44 13.21
N ASN A 129 -8.21 -9.24 13.24
CA ASN A 129 -8.17 -10.59 13.82
C ASN A 129 -7.32 -11.53 12.96
N ASP A 130 -7.49 -11.49 11.63
CA ASP A 130 -6.67 -12.25 10.69
C ASP A 130 -5.19 -11.87 10.81
N PHE A 131 -4.88 -10.57 10.85
CA PHE A 131 -3.50 -10.09 10.97
C PHE A 131 -2.85 -10.47 12.31
N GLY A 132 -3.58 -10.31 13.42
CA GLY A 132 -3.07 -10.69 14.74
C GLY A 132 -2.81 -12.19 14.87
N ARG A 133 -3.63 -13.03 14.23
CA ARG A 133 -3.45 -14.48 14.20
C ARG A 133 -2.30 -14.93 13.29
N GLU A 134 -2.09 -14.24 12.16
CA GLU A 134 -1.08 -14.60 11.16
C GLU A 134 0.34 -14.17 11.58
N TYR A 135 0.48 -13.08 12.34
CA TYR A 135 1.78 -12.50 12.69
C TYR A 135 2.07 -12.40 14.19
N ASP A 136 1.17 -12.88 15.05
CA ASP A 136 1.27 -12.81 16.52
C ASP A 136 1.45 -11.37 17.06
N VAL A 137 0.84 -10.40 16.38
CA VAL A 137 0.88 -8.98 16.75
C VAL A 137 -0.53 -8.50 17.04
N THR A 138 -0.85 -8.32 18.31
CA THR A 138 -2.13 -7.77 18.76
C THR A 138 -1.93 -6.41 19.43
N TYR A 139 -2.48 -5.34 18.84
CA TYR A 139 -2.57 -4.06 19.53
C TYR A 139 -3.75 -4.07 20.51
N ARG A 140 -3.44 -3.97 21.80
CA ARG A 140 -4.43 -3.77 22.86
C ARG A 140 -4.31 -2.32 23.33
N PRO A 141 -5.33 -1.46 23.15
CA PRO A 141 -5.31 -0.17 23.80
C PRO A 141 -5.30 -0.39 25.31
N ALA A 142 -4.39 0.30 26.02
CA ALA A 142 -4.45 0.38 27.46
C ALA A 142 -5.87 0.80 27.84
N HIS A 143 -6.56 -0.04 28.61
CA HIS A 143 -7.82 0.37 29.19
C HIS A 143 -7.47 1.55 30.09
N GLY A 144 -7.87 2.75 29.69
CA GLY A 144 -7.78 3.92 30.53
C GLY A 144 -8.35 3.52 31.88
N GLY A 145 -7.50 3.51 32.89
CA GLY A 145 -7.84 3.01 34.21
C GLY A 145 -9.15 3.66 34.63
N ARG A 146 -10.20 2.85 34.77
CA ARG A 146 -11.24 3.19 35.73
C ARG A 146 -10.50 3.27 37.04
N ALA A 147 -10.30 4.48 37.54
CA ALA A 147 -9.77 4.71 38.87
C ALA A 147 -10.50 3.75 39.83
N PRO A 148 -9.79 3.06 40.74
CA PRO A 148 -10.47 2.34 41.80
C PRO A 148 -11.41 3.33 42.47
N THR A 149 -12.71 3.10 42.36
CA THR A 149 -13.71 3.80 43.16
C THR A 149 -13.27 3.61 44.60
N ALA A 150 -12.77 4.68 45.21
CA ALA A 150 -12.46 4.71 46.62
C ALA A 150 -13.70 4.21 47.39
N PRO A 151 -13.54 3.33 48.39
CA PRO A 151 -14.66 2.95 49.23
C PRO A 151 -15.27 4.22 49.85
N LEU A 152 -16.60 4.35 49.75
CA LEU A 152 -17.36 5.38 50.44
C LEU A 152 -16.94 5.42 51.92
N PRO A 153 -16.62 6.59 52.50
CA PRO A 153 -16.37 6.67 53.92
C PRO A 153 -17.63 6.23 54.66
N ALA A 154 -17.46 5.24 55.54
CA ALA A 154 -18.49 4.88 56.50
C ALA A 154 -18.89 6.14 57.27
N ALA A 155 -20.17 6.48 57.22
CA ALA A 155 -20.74 7.51 58.06
C ALA A 155 -20.54 7.10 59.52
N ALA A 156 -19.53 7.70 60.15
CA ALA A 156 -19.41 7.72 61.59
C ALA A 156 -20.29 8.84 62.12
N GLY A 157 -21.26 8.51 62.98
CA GLY A 157 -21.85 9.53 63.85
C GLY A 157 -23.28 9.28 64.31
N ARG A 158 -23.36 8.61 65.46
CA ARG A 158 -24.30 8.81 66.58
C ARG A 158 -25.80 8.55 66.37
#